data_AF-A0A2V9NQQ1-F1
#
_entry.id   AF-A0A2V9NQQ1-F1
#
_cell.length_a   1.000
_cell.length_b   1.000
_cell.length_c   1.000
_cell.angle_alpha   90.00
_cell.angle_beta   90.00
_cell.angle_gamma   90.00
#
_symmetry.space_group_name_H-M   'P 1'
#
loop_
_entity.id
_entity.type
_entity.pdbx_description
1 polymer ?
#
loop_
_entity_poly.entity_id
_entity_poly.type
_entity_poly.pdbx_seq_one_letter_code
_entity_poly.pdbx_strand_id
1 'polypeptide(L)'
;MASGGVTPSGSAMPDQRETVQVLQLRNAINAGAGWFIWVAGLSMVNSIVSVSGGGFRFIFGLGATQVVDALAHRAGQSGIALDLIINGLLAGLFVLFWNFARKGQKWAFIIGMTLYAFDGLILIPFADYLGLAFHAYVLWRIYGGFNAASQVETLQPAMLAAGGEINPR
;
A
#
# COMPACT_ATOMS: atom_id res chain seq x y z
N MET A 1 -15.34 64.89 -5.27
CA MET A 1 -15.78 63.72 -4.48
C MET A 1 -14.97 62.52 -4.95
N ALA A 2 -14.18 61.94 -4.05
CA ALA A 2 -13.21 60.90 -4.40
C ALA A 2 -13.92 59.59 -4.75
N SER A 3 -13.63 59.08 -5.95
CA SER A 3 -14.05 57.77 -6.43
C SER A 3 -13.39 56.69 -5.55
N GLY A 4 -14.22 55.88 -4.88
CA GLY A 4 -13.78 54.73 -4.12
C GLY A 4 -13.24 53.66 -5.06
N GLY A 5 -11.91 53.57 -5.14
CA GLY A 5 -11.23 52.47 -5.81
C GLY A 5 -11.50 51.16 -5.07
N VAL A 6 -12.38 50.33 -5.63
CA VAL A 6 -12.46 48.91 -5.29
C VAL A 6 -11.16 48.29 -5.79
N THR A 7 -10.21 48.06 -4.88
CA THR A 7 -9.06 47.20 -5.16
C THR A 7 -9.58 45.79 -5.44
N PRO A 8 -9.33 45.19 -6.61
CA PRO A 8 -9.62 43.79 -6.80
C PRO A 8 -8.69 43.02 -5.87
N SER A 9 -9.28 42.31 -4.89
CA SER A 9 -8.55 41.38 -4.04
C SER A 9 -7.77 40.43 -4.94
N GLY A 10 -6.45 40.57 -4.94
CA GLY A 10 -5.56 39.76 -5.76
C GLY A 10 -5.80 38.29 -5.45
N SER A 11 -6.19 37.53 -6.47
CA SER A 11 -6.09 36.08 -6.50
C SER A 11 -4.62 35.71 -6.33
N ALA A 12 -4.19 35.53 -5.08
CA ALA A 12 -2.83 35.16 -4.75
C ALA A 12 -2.61 33.73 -5.21
N MET A 13 -1.81 33.55 -6.27
CA MET A 13 -1.26 32.25 -6.65
C MET A 13 -0.76 31.51 -5.40
N PRO A 14 -0.92 30.18 -5.30
CA PRO A 14 -0.45 29.47 -4.12
C PRO A 14 1.05 29.63 -3.99
N ASP A 15 1.49 29.71 -2.74
CA ASP A 15 2.92 29.74 -2.44
C ASP A 15 3.59 28.50 -3.06
N GLN A 16 4.72 28.69 -3.72
CA GLN A 16 5.52 27.63 -4.33
C GLN A 16 5.82 26.51 -3.31
N ARG A 17 5.92 26.87 -2.03
CA ARG A 17 6.11 25.94 -0.90
C ARG A 17 4.93 24.98 -0.71
N GLU A 18 3.69 25.46 -0.83
CA GLU A 18 2.49 24.62 -0.70
C GLU A 18 2.41 23.61 -1.85
N THR A 19 2.68 24.05 -3.08
CA THR A 19 2.73 23.17 -4.25
C THR A 19 3.78 22.07 -4.08
N VAL A 20 4.99 22.42 -3.63
CA VAL A 20 6.06 21.45 -3.35
C VAL A 20 5.65 20.48 -2.23
N GLN A 21 4.99 20.96 -1.18
CA GLN A 21 4.52 20.14 -0.07
C GLN A 21 3.48 19.10 -0.53
N VAL A 22 2.48 19.51 -1.32
CA VAL A 22 1.47 18.57 -1.84
C VAL A 22 2.11 17.52 -2.76
N LEU A 23 3.10 17.89 -3.57
CA LEU A 23 3.86 16.95 -4.39
C LEU A 23 4.65 15.94 -3.54
N GLN A 24 5.31 16.39 -2.48
CA GLN A 24 6.02 15.51 -1.55
C GLN A 24 5.06 14.51 -0.87
N LEU A 25 3.89 14.98 -0.45
CA LEU A 25 2.87 14.10 0.12
C LEU A 25 2.35 13.08 -0.91
N ARG A 26 2.12 13.49 -2.16
CA ARG A 26 1.76 12.56 -3.25
C ARG A 26 2.83 11.50 -3.50
N ASN A 27 4.10 11.87 -3.44
CA ASN A 27 5.20 10.92 -3.53
C ASN A 27 5.19 9.94 -2.34
N ALA A 28 4.90 10.42 -1.14
CA ALA A 28 4.77 9.56 0.04
C ALA A 28 3.57 8.60 -0.07
N ILE A 29 2.42 9.05 -0.61
CA ILE A 29 1.27 8.19 -0.93
C ILE A 29 1.70 7.06 -1.87
N ASN A 30 2.38 7.40 -2.98
CA ASN A 30 2.85 6.42 -3.95
C ASN A 30 3.87 5.46 -3.36
N ALA A 31 4.80 5.96 -2.54
CA ALA A 31 5.79 5.13 -1.86
C ALA A 31 5.16 4.16 -0.86
N GLY A 32 4.15 4.59 -0.09
CA GLY A 32 3.40 3.75 0.82
C GLY A 32 2.53 2.72 0.08
N ALA A 33 1.75 3.16 -0.92
CA ALA A 33 0.95 2.29 -1.76
C ALA A 33 1.79 1.25 -2.50
N GLY A 34 3.02 1.62 -2.90
CA GLY A 34 3.98 0.74 -3.56
C GLY A 34 4.34 -0.50 -2.75
N TRP A 35 4.18 -0.48 -1.43
CA TRP A 35 4.40 -1.69 -0.63
C TRP A 35 3.37 -2.78 -0.87
N PHE A 36 2.13 -2.44 -1.26
CA PHE A 36 1.16 -3.45 -1.66
C PHE A 36 1.60 -4.21 -2.92
N ILE A 37 2.20 -3.53 -3.91
CA ILE A 37 2.72 -4.22 -5.10
C ILE A 37 3.96 -5.05 -4.79
N TRP A 38 4.83 -4.57 -3.88
CA TRP A 38 5.97 -5.37 -3.39
C TRP A 38 5.51 -6.64 -2.69
N VAL A 39 4.51 -6.56 -1.81
CA VAL A 39 3.93 -7.73 -1.15
C VAL A 39 3.34 -8.71 -2.17
N ALA A 40 2.58 -8.23 -3.16
CA ALA A 40 2.05 -9.07 -4.24
C ALA A 40 3.16 -9.79 -5.02
N GLY A 41 4.23 -9.06 -5.39
CA GLY A 41 5.37 -9.61 -6.11
C GLY A 41 6.15 -10.64 -5.31
N LEU A 42 6.45 -10.34 -4.04
CA LEU A 42 7.14 -11.28 -3.13
C LEU A 42 6.32 -12.56 -2.90
N SER A 43 5.00 -12.43 -2.81
CA SER A 43 4.08 -13.58 -2.70
C SER A 43 4.11 -14.47 -3.93
N MET A 44 4.19 -13.87 -5.13
CA MET A 44 4.29 -14.62 -6.38
C MET A 44 5.64 -15.33 -6.51
N VAL A 45 6.74 -14.68 -6.13
CA VAL A 45 8.06 -15.31 -6.06
C VAL A 45 8.04 -16.52 -5.12
N ASN A 46 7.41 -16.38 -3.95
CA ASN A 46 7.27 -17.48 -2.99
C ASN A 46 6.57 -18.70 -3.61
N SER A 47 5.46 -18.47 -4.31
CA SER A 47 4.69 -19.50 -5.02
C SER A 47 5.48 -20.19 -6.13
N ILE A 48 6.31 -19.45 -6.88
CA ILE A 48 7.18 -20.05 -7.91
C ILE A 48 8.27 -20.94 -7.27
N VAL A 49 8.87 -20.47 -6.18
CA VAL A 49 9.91 -21.21 -5.47
C VAL A 49 9.35 -22.51 -4.89
N SER A 50 8.17 -22.48 -4.27
CA SER A 50 7.53 -23.67 -3.67
C SER A 50 7.28 -24.77 -4.72
N VAL A 51 6.81 -24.40 -5.91
CA VAL A 51 6.54 -25.36 -7.01
C VAL A 51 7.82 -25.87 -7.69
N SER A 52 8.89 -25.06 -7.72
CA SER A 52 10.17 -25.44 -8.34
C SER A 52 10.97 -26.49 -7.57
N GLY A 53 10.52 -26.91 -6.37
CA GLY A 53 11.23 -27.88 -5.54
C GLY A 53 12.52 -27.35 -4.89
N GLY A 54 12.72 -26.03 -4.89
CA GLY A 54 13.83 -25.40 -4.20
C GLY A 54 13.71 -25.67 -2.70
N GLY A 55 14.68 -26.38 -2.11
CA GLY A 55 14.68 -26.77 -0.69
C GLY A 55 14.83 -25.62 0.32
N PHE A 56 14.58 -24.37 -0.08
CA PHE A 56 14.63 -23.20 0.78
C PHE A 56 13.23 -22.64 1.00
N ARG A 57 12.84 -22.52 2.27
CA ARG A 57 11.60 -21.88 2.70
C ARG A 57 11.80 -20.37 2.66
N PHE A 58 11.12 -19.67 1.76
CA PHE A 58 11.27 -18.23 1.61
C PHE A 58 10.64 -17.52 2.83
N ILE A 59 11.45 -16.75 3.56
CA ILE A 59 11.10 -16.20 4.89
C ILE A 59 10.18 -14.97 4.78
N PHE A 60 9.99 -14.42 3.58
CA PHE A 60 9.17 -13.21 3.34
C PHE A 60 7.79 -13.52 2.72
N GLY A 61 7.27 -14.73 2.92
CA GLY A 61 5.92 -15.13 2.47
C GLY A 61 4.80 -14.52 3.33
N LEU A 62 3.57 -14.55 2.80
CA LEU A 62 2.36 -14.21 3.57
C LEU A 62 2.09 -15.29 4.62
N GLY A 63 1.57 -14.91 5.79
CA GLY A 63 1.18 -15.87 6.83
C GLY A 63 0.14 -16.88 6.33
N ALA A 64 -0.79 -16.44 5.48
CA ALA A 64 -1.78 -17.30 4.83
C ALA A 64 -1.13 -18.43 4.01
N THR A 65 0.00 -18.21 3.35
CA THR A 65 0.65 -19.28 2.56
C THR A 65 1.16 -20.39 3.47
N GLN A 66 1.62 -20.08 4.69
CA GLN A 66 2.09 -21.10 5.64
C GLN A 66 0.96 -22.03 6.11
N VAL A 67 -0.26 -21.48 6.25
CA VAL A 67 -1.45 -22.28 6.56
C VAL A 67 -1.82 -23.16 5.38
N VAL A 68 -1.80 -22.62 4.16
CA VAL A 68 -2.11 -23.38 2.94
C VAL A 68 -1.08 -24.49 2.74
N ASP A 69 0.21 -24.22 2.90
CA ASP A 69 1.27 -25.21 2.84
C ASP A 69 1.04 -26.35 3.85
N ALA A 70 0.73 -26.02 5.11
CA ALA A 70 0.47 -27.00 6.15
C ALA A 70 -0.73 -27.91 5.85
N LEU A 71 -1.74 -27.39 5.16
CA LEU A 71 -2.90 -28.15 4.70
C LEU A 71 -2.60 -28.95 3.42
N ALA A 72 -1.89 -28.36 2.46
CA ALA A 72 -1.50 -28.95 1.19
C ALA A 72 -0.62 -30.20 1.37
N HIS A 73 0.31 -30.17 2.33
CA HIS A 73 1.14 -31.34 2.67
C HIS A 73 0.32 -32.54 3.15
N ARG A 74 -0.91 -32.33 3.64
CA ARG A 74 -1.82 -33.41 4.04
C ARG A 74 -2.69 -33.92 2.89
N ALA A 75 -2.83 -33.14 1.81
CA ALA A 75 -3.73 -33.42 0.69
C ALA A 75 -3.02 -34.02 -0.55
N GLY A 76 -1.69 -33.99 -0.61
CA GLY A 76 -0.93 -34.52 -1.75
C GLY A 76 -0.98 -33.61 -2.98
N GLN A 77 -1.04 -34.17 -4.19
CA GLN A 77 -0.88 -33.43 -5.45
C GLN A 77 -1.97 -32.37 -5.71
N SER A 78 -3.17 -32.52 -5.11
CA SER A 78 -4.24 -31.51 -5.15
C SER A 78 -3.92 -30.25 -4.33
N GLY A 79 -3.00 -30.34 -3.37
CA GLY A 79 -2.56 -29.21 -2.55
C GLY A 79 -1.79 -28.14 -3.33
N ILE A 80 -1.06 -28.52 -4.38
CA ILE A 80 -0.27 -27.58 -5.21
C ILE A 80 -1.18 -26.64 -6.00
N ALA A 81 -2.24 -27.17 -6.61
CA ALA A 81 -3.18 -26.36 -7.38
C ALA A 81 -3.92 -25.36 -6.46
N LEU A 82 -4.29 -25.80 -5.25
CA LEU A 82 -4.94 -24.95 -4.26
C LEU A 82 -4.01 -23.80 -3.80
N ASP A 83 -2.73 -24.09 -3.55
CA ASP A 83 -1.73 -23.08 -3.18
C ASP A 83 -1.56 -22.01 -4.25
N LEU A 84 -1.39 -22.42 -5.51
CA LEU A 84 -1.28 -21.48 -6.64
C LEU A 84 -2.50 -20.55 -6.76
N ILE A 85 -3.71 -21.11 -6.61
CA ILE A 85 -4.96 -20.35 -6.70
C ILE A 85 -5.04 -19.33 -5.56
N ILE A 86 -4.81 -19.75 -4.31
CA ILE A 86 -4.91 -18.87 -3.15
C ILE A 86 -3.86 -17.76 -3.23
N ASN A 87 -2.61 -18.10 -3.55
CA ASN A 87 -1.53 -17.12 -3.70
C ASN A 87 -1.82 -16.12 -4.83
N GLY A 88 -2.36 -16.58 -5.96
CA GLY A 88 -2.80 -15.74 -7.06
C GLY A 88 -3.91 -14.75 -6.65
N LEU A 89 -4.90 -15.22 -5.89
CA LEU A 89 -5.99 -14.37 -5.38
C LEU A 89 -5.49 -13.32 -4.40
N LEU A 90 -4.60 -13.70 -3.46
CA LEU A 90 -4.00 -12.76 -2.51
C LEU A 90 -3.14 -11.71 -3.21
N ALA A 91 -2.31 -12.13 -4.18
CA ALA A 91 -1.52 -11.20 -4.98
C ALA A 91 -2.43 -10.21 -5.76
N GLY A 92 -3.50 -10.71 -6.38
CA GLY A 92 -4.49 -9.88 -7.06
C GLY A 92 -5.18 -8.88 -6.14
N LEU A 93 -5.51 -9.29 -4.91
CA LEU A 93 -6.08 -8.41 -3.89
C LEU A 93 -5.13 -7.27 -3.49
N PHE A 94 -3.85 -7.56 -3.30
CA PHE A 94 -2.85 -6.53 -3.01
C PHE A 94 -2.61 -5.59 -4.19
N VAL A 95 -2.65 -6.08 -5.44
CA VAL A 95 -2.64 -5.23 -6.65
C VAL A 95 -3.86 -4.30 -6.68
N LEU A 96 -5.03 -4.79 -6.28
CA LEU A 96 -6.24 -3.98 -6.16
C LEU A 96 -6.05 -2.83 -5.14
N PHE A 97 -5.54 -3.15 -3.95
CA PHE A 97 -5.24 -2.13 -2.94
C PHE A 97 -4.21 -1.12 -3.42
N TRP A 98 -3.14 -1.56 -4.10
CA TRP A 98 -2.17 -0.66 -4.72
C TRP A 98 -2.84 0.34 -5.66
N ASN A 99 -3.70 -0.14 -6.58
CA ASN A 99 -4.36 0.70 -7.58
C ASN A 99 -5.25 1.79 -6.97
N PHE A 100 -5.95 1.49 -5.86
CA PHE A 100 -6.78 2.49 -5.17
C PHE A 100 -5.94 3.37 -4.23
N ALA A 101 -4.99 2.80 -3.49
CA ALA A 101 -4.13 3.51 -2.56
C ALA A 101 -3.28 4.58 -3.27
N ARG A 102 -2.71 4.29 -4.46
CA ARG A 102 -1.95 5.29 -5.25
C ARG A 102 -2.79 6.47 -5.73
N LYS A 103 -4.12 6.32 -5.73
CA LYS A 103 -5.08 7.40 -6.04
C LYS A 103 -5.47 8.20 -4.79
N GLY A 104 -4.84 7.94 -3.65
CA GLY A 104 -5.15 8.58 -2.37
C GLY A 104 -6.40 8.04 -1.67
N GLN A 105 -6.97 6.91 -2.14
CA GLN A 105 -8.18 6.35 -1.56
C GLN A 105 -7.88 5.70 -0.20
N LYS A 106 -8.22 6.38 0.89
CA LYS A 106 -7.91 5.96 2.27
C LYS A 106 -8.47 4.59 2.64
N TRP A 107 -9.63 4.22 2.12
CA TRP A 107 -10.24 2.91 2.42
C TRP A 107 -9.32 1.75 2.01
N ALA A 108 -8.59 1.88 0.91
CA ALA A 108 -7.69 0.85 0.42
C ALA A 108 -6.50 0.66 1.37
N PHE A 109 -5.98 1.74 1.94
CA PHE A 109 -4.96 1.67 2.98
C PHE A 109 -5.50 0.98 4.25
N ILE A 110 -6.68 1.38 4.73
CA ILE A 110 -7.25 0.85 5.98
C ILE A 110 -7.53 -0.66 5.86
N ILE A 111 -8.25 -1.07 4.82
CA ILE A 111 -8.60 -2.47 4.61
C ILE A 111 -7.33 -3.29 4.33
N GLY A 112 -6.44 -2.80 3.46
CA GLY A 112 -5.19 -3.47 3.15
C GLY A 112 -4.28 -3.68 4.36
N MET A 113 -4.10 -2.65 5.19
CA MET A 113 -3.33 -2.76 6.44
C MET A 113 -3.99 -3.73 7.42
N THR A 114 -5.31 -3.71 7.55
CA THR A 114 -6.04 -4.59 8.46
C THR A 114 -5.85 -6.07 8.08
N LEU A 115 -6.06 -6.39 6.80
CA LEU A 115 -5.87 -7.75 6.30
C LEU A 115 -4.42 -8.20 6.43
N TYR A 116 -3.46 -7.32 6.10
CA TYR A 116 -2.04 -7.63 6.18
C TYR A 116 -1.55 -7.78 7.64
N ALA A 117 -2.14 -7.04 8.58
CA ALA A 117 -1.87 -7.22 10.00
C ALA A 117 -2.37 -8.58 10.52
N PHE A 118 -3.60 -8.96 10.16
CA PHE A 118 -4.11 -10.29 10.52
C PHE A 118 -3.27 -11.40 9.90
N ASP A 119 -2.83 -11.23 8.65
CA ASP A 119 -1.92 -12.16 7.99
C ASP A 119 -0.60 -12.29 8.76
N GLY A 120 -0.01 -11.18 9.21
CA GLY A 120 1.19 -11.21 10.06
C GLY A 120 0.99 -11.94 11.39
N LEU A 121 -0.18 -11.84 12.03
CA LEU A 121 -0.48 -12.55 13.28
C LEU A 121 -0.49 -14.08 13.10
N ILE A 122 -0.79 -14.57 11.90
CA ILE A 122 -0.73 -16.01 11.58
C ILE A 122 0.68 -16.55 11.76
N LEU A 123 1.72 -15.73 11.61
CA LEU A 123 3.13 -16.15 11.70
C LEU A 123 3.57 -16.54 13.12
N ILE A 124 2.89 -16.05 14.15
CA ILE A 124 3.24 -16.27 15.56
C ILE A 124 3.28 -17.77 15.92
N PRO A 125 2.24 -18.58 15.67
CA PRO A 125 2.28 -20.02 15.95
C PRO A 125 3.32 -20.79 15.14
N PHE A 126 3.80 -20.26 14.01
CA PHE A 126 4.88 -20.85 13.21
C PHE A 126 6.28 -20.39 13.67
N ALA A 127 6.38 -19.57 14.71
CA ALA A 127 7.62 -18.98 15.23
C ALA A 127 8.43 -18.21 14.18
N ASP A 128 7.78 -17.69 13.13
CA ASP A 128 8.42 -16.92 12.08
C ASP A 128 8.54 -15.43 12.46
N TYR A 129 9.44 -15.16 13.40
CA TYR A 129 9.64 -13.80 13.93
C TYR A 129 10.25 -12.84 12.89
N LEU A 130 11.03 -13.36 11.94
CA LEU A 130 11.60 -12.53 10.88
C LEU A 130 10.52 -12.09 9.89
N GLY A 131 9.63 -13.02 9.49
CA GLY A 131 8.44 -12.70 8.71
C GLY A 131 7.53 -11.70 9.45
N LEU A 132 7.32 -11.88 10.76
CA LEU A 132 6.52 -10.96 11.57
C LEU A 132 7.13 -9.55 11.63
N ALA A 133 8.45 -9.44 11.80
CA ALA A 133 9.15 -8.16 11.78
C ALA A 133 9.05 -7.48 10.41
N PHE A 134 9.14 -8.25 9.32
CA PHE A 134 8.92 -7.75 7.97
C PHE A 134 7.50 -7.22 7.78
N HIS A 135 6.48 -7.93 8.27
CA HIS A 135 5.09 -7.47 8.24
C HIS A 135 4.92 -6.15 8.99
N ALA A 136 5.48 -6.02 10.19
CA ALA A 136 5.44 -4.78 10.97
C ALA A 136 6.12 -3.61 10.22
N TYR A 137 7.26 -3.86 9.59
CA TYR A 137 7.95 -2.86 8.78
C TYR A 137 7.12 -2.41 7.57
N VAL A 138 6.54 -3.35 6.83
CA VAL A 138 5.66 -3.05 5.69
C VAL A 138 4.43 -2.27 6.13
N LEU A 139 3.80 -2.64 7.25
CA LEU A 139 2.68 -1.88 7.84
C LEU A 139 3.08 -0.44 8.16
N TRP A 140 4.24 -0.24 8.78
CA TRP A 140 4.75 1.10 9.07
C TRP A 140 4.95 1.94 7.81
N ARG A 141 5.47 1.34 6.73
CA ARG A 141 5.64 2.02 5.44
C ARG A 141 4.30 2.37 4.78
N ILE A 142 3.33 1.46 4.82
CA ILE A 142 1.98 1.70 4.27
C ILE A 142 1.27 2.79 5.08
N TYR A 143 1.40 2.77 6.41
CA TYR A 143 0.85 3.79 7.30
C TYR A 143 1.39 5.19 6.99
N GLY A 144 2.67 5.31 6.63
CA GLY A 144 3.24 6.58 6.13
C GLY A 144 2.49 7.13 4.90
N GLY A 145 2.14 6.25 3.95
CA GLY A 145 1.32 6.63 2.78
C GLY A 145 -0.11 7.03 3.15
N PHE A 146 -0.73 6.33 4.10
CA PHE A 146 -2.05 6.68 4.63
C PHE A 146 -2.08 8.06 5.31
N ASN A 147 -1.07 8.36 6.13
CA ASN A 147 -0.93 9.66 6.77
C ASN A 147 -0.72 10.78 5.74
N ALA A 148 0.04 10.51 4.68
CA ALA A 148 0.21 11.46 3.58
C ALA A 148 -1.10 11.68 2.81
N ALA A 149 -1.89 10.62 2.55
CA ALA A 149 -3.20 10.73 1.91
C ALA A 149 -4.16 11.61 2.73
N SER A 150 -4.15 11.44 4.05
CA SER A 150 -4.97 12.25 4.97
C SER A 150 -4.59 13.73 4.94
N GLN A 151 -3.30 14.05 4.84
CA GLN A 151 -2.82 15.44 4.73
C GLN A 151 -3.14 16.08 3.38
N VAL A 152 -3.03 15.33 2.27
CA VAL A 152 -3.39 15.85 0.93
C VAL A 152 -4.86 16.20 0.86
N GLU A 153 -5.74 15.37 1.42
CA GLU A 153 -7.18 15.62 1.44
C GLU A 153 -7.54 16.95 2.11
N THR A 154 -6.80 17.34 3.15
CA THR A 154 -6.99 18.63 3.84
C THR A 154 -6.35 19.82 3.12
N LEU A 155 -5.16 19.63 2.53
CA LEU A 155 -4.35 20.74 2.00
C LEU A 155 -4.68 21.08 0.54
N GLN A 156 -5.05 20.07 -0.25
CA GLN A 156 -5.26 20.24 -1.69
C GLN A 156 -6.44 21.18 -2.03
N PRO A 157 -7.61 21.15 -1.37
CA PRO A 157 -8.71 22.07 -1.67
C PRO A 157 -8.34 23.54 -1.44
N ALA A 158 -7.64 23.83 -0.35
CA ALA A 158 -7.20 25.20 -0.02
C ALA A 158 -6.21 25.74 -1.07
N MET A 159 -5.25 24.93 -1.49
CA MET A 159 -4.28 25.28 -2.53
C MET A 159 -4.94 25.49 -3.90
N LEU A 160 -5.90 24.63 -4.28
CA LEU A 160 -6.65 24.79 -5.53
C LEU A 160 -7.49 26.06 -5.52
N ALA A 161 -8.12 26.39 -4.39
CA ALA A 161 -8.89 27.63 -4.21
C ALA A 161 -8.01 28.88 -4.33
N ALA A 162 -6.72 28.80 -4.00
CA ALA A 162 -5.72 29.84 -4.22
C ALA A 162 -5.21 29.91 -5.69
N GLY A 163 -5.80 29.15 -6.62
CA GLY A 163 -5.37 29.15 -8.03
C GLY A 163 -4.18 28.22 -8.32
N GLY A 164 -3.95 27.23 -7.46
CA GLY A 164 -2.86 26.28 -7.60
C GLY A 164 -3.22 25.12 -8.49
N GLU A 165 -2.49 24.96 -9.58
CA GLU A 165 -2.62 23.78 -10.42
C GLU A 165 -1.57 22.74 -10.04
N ILE A 166 -2.04 21.54 -9.72
CA ILE A 166 -1.15 20.37 -9.66
C ILE A 166 -1.16 19.78 -11.06
N ASN A 167 -0.09 19.97 -11.83
CA ASN A 167 0.10 19.22 -13.06
C ASN A 167 0.70 17.85 -12.70
N PRO A 168 -0.07 16.76 -12.72
CA PRO A 168 0.46 15.43 -12.49
C PRO A 168 1.05 14.95 -13.82
N ARG A 169 2.37 15.09 -13.98
CA ARG A 169 3.10 14.39 -15.05
C ARG A 169 3.20 12.91 -14.75
#